data_AF-A0A7K4GP28-F1
#
_entry.id   AF-A0A7K4GP28-F1
#
_cell.length_a   1.000
_cell.length_b   1.000
_cell.length_c   1.000
_cell.angle_alpha   90.00
_cell.angle_beta   90.00
_cell.angle_gamma   90.00
#
_symmetry.space_group_name_H-M   'P 1'
#
loop_
_entity.id
_entity.type
_entity.pdbx_description
1 polymer ?
#
loop_
_entity_poly.entity_id
_entity_poly.type
_entity_poly.pdbx_seq_one_letter_code
_entity_poly.pdbx_strand_id
1 'polypeptide(L)'
;MFFGTFFLASLCMLLFLPSWFLEDSGLVAYRHFPKQRRTPIIEGVHQWYVNILSVYTGISTILTLFQVITKAFPDTGFGPAILTPIIVIISPLILTWFLAFPIYLYEKRMAKTQSRIHKKLVKYNLKHFTIPEFEDLDDADR
;
A
#
# COMPACT_ATOMS: atom_id res chain seq x y z
N MET A 1 26.80 -2.96 6.40
CA MET A 1 25.36 -2.67 6.53
C MET A 1 25.04 -1.18 6.39
N PHE A 2 25.66 -0.29 7.17
CA PHE A 2 25.35 1.15 7.19
C PHE A 2 25.44 1.86 5.82
N PHE A 3 26.51 1.66 5.05
CA PHE A 3 26.60 2.24 3.69
C PHE A 3 25.57 1.67 2.69
N GLY A 4 25.19 0.40 2.87
CA GLY A 4 24.17 -0.23 2.05
C GLY A 4 22.79 0.39 2.26
N THR A 5 22.43 0.74 3.49
CA THR A 5 21.15 1.38 3.80
C THR A 5 21.05 2.81 3.25
N PHE A 6 22.14 3.59 3.25
CA PHE A 6 22.16 4.92 2.64
C PHE A 6 22.02 4.88 1.12
N PHE A 7 22.70 3.94 0.47
CA PHE A 7 22.58 3.74 -0.97
C PHE A 7 21.17 3.27 -1.35
N LEU A 8 20.61 2.30 -0.63
CA LEU A 8 19.27 1.78 -0.89
C LEU A 8 18.19 2.85 -0.65
N ALA A 9 18.32 3.64 0.41
CA ALA A 9 17.38 4.74 0.69
C ALA A 9 17.38 5.79 -0.43
N SER A 10 18.57 6.13 -0.96
CA SER A 10 18.70 7.06 -2.08
C SER A 10 18.09 6.50 -3.37
N LEU A 11 18.28 5.21 -3.62
CA LEU A 11 17.66 4.51 -4.75
C LEU A 11 16.14 4.46 -4.62
N CYS A 12 15.61 4.16 -3.43
CA CYS A 12 14.18 4.18 -3.16
C CYS A 12 13.60 5.56 -3.38
N MET A 13 14.23 6.62 -2.87
CA MET A 13 13.79 7.99 -3.14
C MET A 13 13.74 8.28 -4.64
N LEU A 14 14.74 7.87 -5.41
CA LEU A 14 14.76 8.09 -6.86
C LEU A 14 13.64 7.34 -7.60
N LEU A 15 13.27 6.15 -7.14
CA LEU A 15 12.15 5.37 -7.70
C LEU A 15 10.78 5.92 -7.29
N PHE A 16 10.60 6.40 -6.06
CA PHE A 16 9.29 6.88 -5.58
C PHE A 16 9.03 8.36 -5.87
N LEU A 17 10.08 9.15 -6.10
CA LEU A 17 9.97 10.58 -6.38
C LEU A 17 9.09 10.90 -7.60
N PRO A 18 9.19 10.19 -8.75
CA PRO A 18 8.25 10.36 -9.86
C PRO A 18 6.80 10.07 -9.47
N SER A 19 6.56 9.08 -8.61
CA SER A 19 5.20 8.74 -8.13
C SER A 19 4.60 9.90 -7.34
N TRP A 20 5.36 10.48 -6.41
CA TRP A 20 4.91 11.61 -5.60
C TRP A 20 4.72 12.88 -6.44
N PHE A 21 5.63 13.18 -7.38
CA PHE A 21 5.44 14.31 -8.28
C PHE A 21 4.20 14.15 -9.17
N LEU A 22 3.87 12.93 -9.60
CA LEU A 22 2.65 12.65 -10.37
C LEU A 22 1.38 12.76 -9.53
N GLU A 23 1.46 12.43 -8.23
CA GLU A 23 0.38 12.60 -7.27
C GLU A 23 0.15 14.09 -6.97
N ASP A 24 1.21 14.84 -6.66
CA ASP A 24 1.17 16.27 -6.33
C ASP A 24 0.76 17.14 -7.52
N SER A 25 1.15 16.76 -8.74
CA SER A 25 0.74 17.46 -9.96
C SER A 25 -0.73 17.23 -10.34
N GLY A 26 -1.43 16.31 -9.67
CA GLY A 26 -2.83 15.99 -9.95
C GLY A 26 -3.04 15.49 -11.37
N LEU A 27 -2.03 14.85 -11.97
CA LEU A 27 -2.06 14.42 -13.36
C LEU A 27 -2.99 13.21 -13.50
N VAL A 28 -4.07 13.39 -14.26
CA VAL A 28 -5.11 12.38 -14.41
C VAL A 28 -5.16 11.86 -15.83
N ALA A 29 -5.22 10.55 -15.98
CA ALA A 29 -5.34 9.87 -17.27
C ALA A 29 -6.69 9.14 -17.37
N TYR A 30 -7.19 9.07 -18.60
CA TYR A 30 -8.38 8.31 -18.92
C TYR A 30 -8.03 6.82 -19.00
N ARG A 31 -8.55 6.01 -18.08
CA ARG A 31 -8.22 4.58 -18.02
C ARG A 31 -9.04 3.75 -19.00
N HIS A 32 -10.36 4.00 -19.05
CA HIS A 32 -11.27 3.16 -19.83
C HIS A 32 -12.60 3.89 -20.09
N PHE A 33 -13.14 3.71 -21.30
CA PHE A 33 -14.52 4.05 -21.64
C PHE A 33 -15.35 2.77 -21.58
N PRO A 34 -15.94 2.42 -20.43
CA PRO A 34 -16.87 1.30 -20.40
C PRO A 34 -18.04 1.61 -21.34
N LYS A 35 -18.40 0.67 -22.23
CA LYS A 35 -19.54 0.84 -23.17
C LYS A 35 -20.88 1.17 -22.47
N GLN A 36 -20.97 0.96 -21.16
CA GLN A 36 -22.16 1.13 -20.33
C GLN A 36 -22.24 2.48 -19.59
N ARG A 37 -21.18 3.32 -19.53
CA ARG A 37 -21.22 4.66 -18.91
C ARG A 37 -20.65 5.70 -19.87
N ARG A 38 -21.28 6.89 -19.96
CA ARG A 38 -20.78 8.02 -20.78
C ARG A 38 -19.62 8.78 -20.11
N THR A 39 -19.48 8.67 -18.79
CA THR A 39 -18.40 9.30 -18.04
C THR A 39 -17.17 8.39 -18.03
N PRO A 40 -15.99 8.89 -18.45
CA PRO A 40 -14.78 8.10 -18.42
C PRO A 40 -14.33 7.85 -16.98
N ILE A 41 -13.74 6.68 -16.73
CA ILE A 41 -13.07 6.41 -15.45
C ILE A 41 -11.74 7.17 -15.47
N ILE A 42 -11.68 8.19 -14.62
CA ILE A 42 -10.56 9.10 -14.45
C ILE A 42 -9.70 8.53 -13.30
N GLU A 43 -8.46 8.15 -13.59
CA GLU A 43 -7.50 7.67 -12.58
C GLU A 43 -6.21 8.48 -12.63
N GLY A 44 -5.60 8.70 -11.46
CA GLY A 44 -4.32 9.39 -11.38
C GLY A 44 -3.24 8.59 -12.08
N VAL A 45 -2.38 9.27 -12.87
CA VAL A 45 -1.22 8.64 -13.52
C VAL A 45 -0.27 8.03 -12.48
N HIS A 46 -0.23 8.60 -11.28
CA HIS A 46 0.49 8.02 -10.14
C HIS A 46 0.06 6.58 -9.86
N GLN A 47 -1.23 6.25 -9.99
CA GLN A 47 -1.76 4.94 -9.65
C GLN A 47 -1.31 3.86 -10.64
N TRP A 48 -1.15 4.22 -11.92
CA TRP A 48 -0.50 3.36 -12.91
C TRP A 48 0.98 3.09 -12.55
N TYR A 49 1.71 4.13 -12.15
CA TYR A 49 3.11 4.00 -11.74
C TYR A 49 3.29 3.14 -10.48
N VAL A 50 2.46 3.36 -9.46
CA VAL A 50 2.40 2.54 -8.24
C VAL A 50 2.10 1.08 -8.57
N ASN A 51 1.18 0.81 -9.50
CA ASN A 51 0.87 -0.55 -9.93
C ASN A 51 2.09 -1.24 -10.58
N ILE A 52 2.84 -0.53 -11.41
CA ILE A 52 4.08 -1.09 -12.02
C ILE A 52 5.12 -1.39 -10.94
N LEU A 53 5.35 -0.46 -10.00
CA LEU A 53 6.28 -0.68 -8.90
C LEU A 53 5.82 -1.87 -8.03
N SER A 54 4.52 -2.01 -7.77
CA SER A 54 3.96 -3.14 -7.03
C SER A 54 4.25 -4.48 -7.72
N VAL A 55 4.01 -4.58 -9.04
CA VAL A 55 4.34 -5.79 -9.81
C VAL A 55 5.84 -6.07 -9.79
N TYR A 56 6.68 -5.05 -9.99
CA TYR A 56 8.14 -5.19 -9.94
C TYR A 56 8.63 -5.69 -8.58
N THR A 57 8.14 -5.09 -7.48
CA THR A 57 8.50 -5.50 -6.12
C THR A 57 8.05 -6.93 -5.83
N GLY A 58 6.87 -7.34 -6.30
CA GLY A 58 6.39 -8.72 -6.21
C GLY A 58 7.33 -9.72 -6.90
N ILE A 59 7.67 -9.47 -8.17
CA ILE A 59 8.59 -10.33 -8.95
C ILE A 59 9.98 -10.35 -8.31
N SER A 60 10.51 -9.20 -7.89
CA SER A 60 11.81 -9.10 -7.23
C SER A 60 11.86 -9.91 -5.92
N THR A 61 10.78 -9.86 -5.14
CA THR A 61 10.66 -10.62 -3.89
C THR A 61 10.65 -12.13 -4.15
N ILE A 62 9.93 -12.58 -5.20
CA ILE A 62 9.92 -14.00 -5.59
C ILE A 62 11.32 -14.46 -6.03
N LEU A 63 12.01 -13.67 -6.86
CA LEU A 63 13.36 -14.00 -7.34
C LEU A 63 14.38 -14.04 -6.20
N THR A 64 14.32 -13.08 -5.29
CA THR A 64 15.22 -13.03 -4.12
C THR A 64 14.95 -14.22 -3.19
N LEU A 65 13.69 -14.56 -2.92
CA LEU A 65 13.34 -15.77 -2.17
C LEU A 65 13.90 -17.03 -2.84
N PHE A 66 13.73 -17.17 -4.16
CA PHE A 66 14.27 -18.31 -4.91
C PHE A 66 15.80 -18.40 -4.82
N GLN A 67 16.52 -17.27 -4.93
CA GLN A 67 17.97 -17.23 -4.75
C GLN A 67 18.39 -17.60 -3.32
N VAL A 68 17.67 -17.14 -2.30
CA VAL A 68 17.97 -17.48 -0.91
C VAL A 68 17.75 -18.96 -0.66
N ILE A 69 16.64 -19.52 -1.13
CA ILE A 69 16.33 -20.95 -1.02
C ILE A 69 17.44 -21.78 -1.66
N THR A 70 17.78 -21.50 -2.93
CA THR A 70 18.82 -22.27 -3.66
C THR A 70 20.20 -22.16 -3.02
N LYS A 71 20.56 -21.00 -2.45
CA LYS A 71 21.83 -20.80 -1.75
C LYS A 71 21.86 -21.32 -0.30
N ALA A 72 20.70 -21.52 0.32
CA ALA A 72 20.60 -22.02 1.69
C ALA A 72 20.73 -23.55 1.81
N PHE A 73 20.70 -24.28 0.69
CA PHE A 73 20.94 -25.72 0.63
C PHE A 73 22.32 -26.11 0.02
N PRO A 74 23.47 -25.56 0.47
CA PRO A 74 24.75 -26.13 0.06
C PRO A 74 24.99 -27.47 0.78
N ASP A 75 25.64 -28.41 0.07
CA ASP A 75 25.88 -29.84 0.37
C ASP A 75 26.54 -30.22 1.73
N THR A 76 26.64 -29.33 2.71
CA THR A 76 27.40 -29.58 3.94
C THR A 76 26.59 -29.37 5.22
N GLY A 77 26.00 -30.47 5.71
CA GLY A 77 25.74 -30.72 7.13
C GLY A 77 24.57 -29.97 7.80
N PHE A 78 23.96 -30.64 8.78
CA PHE A 78 22.90 -30.10 9.65
C PHE A 78 23.42 -28.98 10.57
N GLY A 79 23.76 -27.83 10.00
CA GLY A 79 24.09 -26.60 10.75
C GLY A 79 22.85 -25.71 10.97
N PRO A 80 22.97 -24.66 11.81
CA PRO A 80 21.91 -23.66 12.02
C PRO A 80 21.43 -22.97 10.72
N ALA A 81 22.15 -23.15 9.61
CA ALA A 81 21.75 -22.71 8.27
C ALA A 81 20.40 -23.27 7.79
N ILE A 82 19.95 -24.44 8.29
CA ILE A 82 18.63 -25.03 7.97
C ILE A 82 17.46 -24.15 8.42
N LEU A 83 17.63 -23.34 9.46
CA LEU A 83 16.58 -22.44 9.96
C LEU A 83 16.48 -21.15 9.12
N THR A 84 17.49 -20.84 8.31
CA THR A 84 17.54 -19.60 7.51
C THR A 84 16.36 -19.46 6.54
N PRO A 85 15.97 -20.48 5.75
CA PRO A 85 14.80 -20.38 4.87
C PRO A 85 13.50 -20.14 5.66
N ILE A 86 13.36 -20.77 6.83
CA ILE A 86 12.20 -20.62 7.70
C ILE A 86 12.10 -19.19 8.22
N ILE A 87 13.21 -18.62 8.69
CA ILE A 87 13.26 -17.22 9.17
C ILE A 87 12.94 -16.25 8.03
N VAL A 88 13.49 -16.49 6.84
CA VAL A 88 13.26 -15.61 5.68
C VAL A 88 11.81 -15.64 5.20
N ILE A 89 11.11 -16.78 5.31
CA ILE A 89 9.69 -16.90 4.97
C ILE A 89 8.80 -16.27 6.06
N ILE A 90 9.13 -16.48 7.34
CA ILE A 90 8.31 -16.02 8.47
C ILE A 90 8.49 -14.51 8.74
N SER A 91 9.70 -13.97 8.52
CA SER A 91 10.02 -12.56 8.77
C SER A 91 9.05 -11.57 8.09
N PRO A 92 8.73 -11.67 6.77
CA PRO A 92 7.79 -10.76 6.13
C PRO A 92 6.36 -10.89 6.67
N LEU A 93 5.94 -12.07 7.13
CA LEU A 93 4.63 -12.25 7.79
C LEU A 93 4.57 -11.52 9.13
N ILE A 94 5.61 -11.66 9.96
CA ILE A 94 5.70 -10.95 11.25
C ILE A 94 5.71 -9.43 11.02
N LEU A 95 6.48 -8.96 10.03
CA LEU A 95 6.56 -7.54 9.71
C LEU A 95 5.20 -6.98 9.25
N THR A 96 4.50 -7.72 8.37
CA THR A 96 3.17 -7.34 7.88
C THR A 96 2.17 -7.29 9.02
N TRP A 97 2.19 -8.27 9.92
CA TRP A 97 1.32 -8.29 11.10
C TRP A 97 1.60 -7.10 12.02
N PHE A 98 2.88 -6.77 12.23
CA PHE A 98 3.29 -5.63 13.06
C PHE A 98 2.85 -4.28 12.47
N LEU A 99 2.87 -4.13 11.14
CA LEU A 99 2.37 -2.94 10.44
C LEU A 99 0.84 -2.87 10.39
N ALA A 100 0.17 -4.02 10.25
CA ALA A 100 -1.29 -4.09 10.22
C ALA A 100 -1.93 -3.80 11.60
N PHE A 101 -1.25 -4.17 12.69
CA PHE A 101 -1.75 -3.96 14.05
C PHE A 101 -2.11 -2.49 14.40
N PRO A 102 -1.24 -1.49 14.18
CA PRO A 102 -1.60 -0.09 14.46
C PRO A 102 -2.71 0.43 13.54
N ILE A 103 -2.76 -0.02 12.28
CA ILE A 103 -3.84 0.34 11.34
C ILE A 103 -5.18 -0.19 11.85
N TYR A 104 -5.22 -1.47 12.24
CA TYR A 104 -6.39 -2.09 12.86
C TYR A 104 -6.83 -1.34 14.13
N LEU A 105 -5.89 -0.96 14.99
CA LEU A 105 -6.20 -0.21 16.21
C LEU A 105 -6.74 1.19 15.90
N TYR A 106 -6.20 1.85 14.87
CA TYR A 106 -6.66 3.14 14.38
C TYR A 106 -8.10 3.06 13.87
N GLU A 107 -8.38 2.10 12.99
CA GLU A 107 -9.71 1.88 12.40
C GLU A 107 -10.76 1.63 13.49
N LYS A 108 -10.45 0.77 14.46
CA LYS A 108 -11.33 0.50 15.62
C LYS A 108 -11.61 1.76 16.46
N ARG A 109 -10.70 2.74 16.47
CA ARG A 109 -10.87 4.02 17.18
C ARG A 109 -11.49 5.12 16.31
N MET A 110 -11.60 4.92 15.00
CA MET A 110 -12.07 5.94 14.06
C MET A 110 -13.53 6.31 14.31
N ALA A 111 -14.42 5.32 14.49
CA ALA A 111 -15.84 5.57 14.80
C ALA A 111 -16.04 6.42 16.10
N LYS A 112 -15.22 6.15 17.13
CA LYS A 112 -15.24 6.94 18.37
C LYS A 112 -14.71 8.36 18.16
N THR A 113 -13.76 8.53 17.24
CA THR A 113 -13.18 9.84 16.91
C THR A 113 -14.15 10.66 16.07
N GLN A 114 -14.77 10.06 15.05
CA GLN A 114 -15.81 10.69 14.23
C GLN A 114 -16.99 11.16 15.08
N SER A 115 -17.51 10.33 15.99
CA SER A 115 -18.60 10.75 16.89
C SER A 115 -18.23 11.91 17.83
N ARG A 116 -16.97 11.97 18.29
CA ARG A 116 -16.46 13.11 19.08
C ARG A 116 -16.35 14.39 18.23
N ILE A 117 -15.88 14.27 17.00
CA ILE A 117 -15.80 15.39 16.05
C ILE A 117 -17.21 15.89 15.75
N HIS A 118 -18.15 15.00 15.45
CA HIS A 118 -19.54 15.35 15.17
C HIS A 118 -20.18 16.09 16.36
N LYS A 119 -20.01 15.60 17.60
CA LYS A 119 -20.47 16.30 18.81
C LYS A 119 -19.89 17.71 18.96
N LYS A 120 -18.61 17.91 18.60
CA LYS A 120 -17.98 19.24 18.63
C LYS A 120 -18.53 20.14 17.52
N LEU A 121 -18.73 19.63 16.30
CA LEU A 121 -19.27 20.39 15.18
C LEU A 121 -20.69 20.90 15.48
N VAL A 122 -21.55 20.04 16.06
CA VAL A 122 -22.90 20.42 16.51
C VAL A 122 -22.82 21.52 17.58
N LYS A 123 -21.91 21.40 18.55
CA LYS A 123 -21.72 22.41 19.61
C LYS A 123 -21.34 23.80 19.05
N TYR A 124 -20.58 23.86 17.97
CA TYR A 124 -20.14 25.12 17.35
C TYR A 124 -21.01 25.57 16.16
N ASN A 125 -22.15 24.90 15.91
CA ASN A 125 -23.08 25.21 14.83
C ASN A 125 -22.42 25.26 13.43
N LEU A 126 -21.43 24.40 13.21
CA LEU A 126 -20.74 24.28 11.93
C LEU A 126 -21.52 23.34 11.00
N LYS A 127 -21.70 23.75 9.73
CA LYS A 127 -22.37 22.91 8.72
C LYS A 127 -21.59 21.61 8.51
N HIS A 128 -22.29 20.49 8.58
CA HIS A 128 -21.76 19.16 8.30
C HIS A 128 -22.17 18.74 6.89
N PHE A 129 -21.21 18.36 6.06
CA PHE A 129 -21.47 17.70 4.78
C PHE A 129 -21.27 16.20 4.96
N THR A 130 -22.34 15.42 4.84
CA THR A 130 -22.26 13.97 4.70
C THR A 130 -21.82 13.66 3.28
N ILE A 131 -20.57 13.20 3.12
CA ILE A 131 -20.14 12.62 1.85
C ILE A 131 -20.78 11.23 1.81
N PRO A 132 -21.64 10.92 0.82
CA PRO A 132 -22.25 9.60 0.70
C PRO A 132 -21.15 8.53 0.57
N GLU A 133 -21.39 7.36 1.16
CA GLU A 133 -20.50 6.23 0.94
C GLU A 133 -20.60 5.81 -0.52
N PHE A 134 -19.50 5.34 -1.10
CA PHE A 134 -19.43 5.02 -2.54
C PHE A 134 -20.46 3.95 -2.93
N GLU A 135 -20.80 3.07 -2.00
CA GLU A 135 -21.78 1.99 -2.17
C GLU A 135 -23.23 2.50 -2.24
N ASP A 136 -23.53 3.66 -1.64
CA ASP A 136 -24.87 4.28 -1.64
C ASP A 136 -25.19 5.04 -2.94
N LEU A 137 -24.21 5.19 -3.84
CA LEU A 137 -24.36 5.97 -5.07
C LEU A 137 -24.94 5.17 -6.25
N ASP A 138 -24.95 3.84 -6.20
CA ASP A 138 -25.42 2.98 -7.31
C ASP A 138 -26.96 2.78 -7.34
N ASP A 139 -27.67 3.13 -6.26
CA ASP A 139 -29.13 2.90 -6.13
C ASP A 139 -30.01 4.13 -6.37
N ALA A 140 -29.41 5.33 -6.52
CA ALA A 140 -30.17 6.57 -6.71
C ALA A 140 -30.60 6.84 -8.18
N ASP A 141 -30.00 6.14 -9.15
CA ASP A 141 -30.15 6.39 -10.59
C ASP A 141 -30.64 5.16 -11.40
N ARG A 142 -31.29 4.18 -10.74
CA ARG A 142 -32.07 3.10 -11.41
C ARG A 142 -33.56 3.38 -11.35
#